data_AF-A0A7J9J5Z4-F1
#
_entry.id   AF-A0A7J9J5Z4-F1
#
_cell.length_a   1.000
_cell.length_b   1.000
_cell.length_c   1.000
_cell.angle_alpha   90.00
_cell.angle_beta   90.00
_cell.angle_gamma   90.00
#
_symmetry.space_group_name_H-M   'P 1'
#
loop_
_entity.id
_entity.type
_entity.pdbx_description
1 polymer ?
#
loop_
_entity_poly.entity_id
_entity_poly.type
_entity_poly.pdbx_seq_one_letter_code
_entity_poly.pdbx_strand_id
1 'polypeptide(L)'
;FIKKVILLLSFTDLECIFTVICNLASKLENLDEFEVAKLVSTKITQQPNDKPALRLKILFNLYNLLGGPDSRFFVYMQALNLALNGKVVDHITPSFKKIDCFLKEWNIGVKDQRNLFLTIANVLKESKSSGKYSFKFLTKYLATFSGEDSYIISEAKEEAVRSVIEFVKAPDMFQCDLLDIPAVAQLEKDSKYALVYQLLKIFLTQKLDAYLEFQAANSTLMKSYGNVLSF
;
A
#
# COMPACT_ATOMS: atom_id res chain seq x y z
N PHE A 1 -25.84 8.83 -20.62
CA PHE A 1 -25.69 7.80 -19.57
C PHE A 1 -24.69 8.20 -18.49
N ILE A 2 -23.38 8.28 -18.79
CA ILE A 2 -22.34 8.71 -17.82
C ILE A 2 -22.65 10.06 -17.19
N LYS A 3 -23.09 11.05 -17.99
CA LYS A 3 -23.54 12.36 -17.47
C LYS A 3 -24.73 12.25 -16.51
N LYS A 4 -25.64 11.28 -16.69
CA LYS A 4 -26.82 11.07 -15.83
C LYS A 4 -26.43 10.39 -14.52
N VAL A 5 -25.49 9.44 -14.56
CA VAL A 5 -24.88 8.85 -13.36
C VAL A 5 -24.13 9.92 -12.56
N ILE A 6 -23.33 10.75 -13.21
CA ILE A 6 -22.62 11.89 -12.57
C ILE A 6 -23.61 12.88 -11.93
N LEU A 7 -24.73 13.19 -12.59
CA LEU A 7 -25.77 14.10 -12.09
C LEU A 7 -26.62 13.48 -10.96
N LEU A 8 -26.63 12.16 -10.81
CA LEU A 8 -27.41 11.45 -9.78
C LEU A 8 -26.56 11.12 -8.55
N LEU A 9 -25.24 11.07 -8.72
CA LEU A 9 -24.26 10.98 -7.63
C LEU A 9 -24.21 12.25 -6.74
N SER A 10 -24.89 13.33 -7.14
CA SER A 10 -25.01 14.57 -6.35
C SER A 10 -26.18 14.58 -5.37
N PHE A 11 -27.04 13.55 -5.37
CA PHE A 11 -28.19 13.43 -4.45
C PHE A 11 -27.87 12.51 -3.25
N THR A 12 -28.64 12.69 -2.18
CA THR A 12 -28.41 12.22 -0.80
C THR A 12 -28.09 10.71 -0.65
N ASP A 13 -27.41 10.42 0.46
CA ASP A 13 -26.57 9.25 0.76
C ASP A 13 -27.16 7.83 0.49
N LEU A 14 -28.47 7.68 0.31
CA LEU A 14 -29.15 6.38 0.16
C LEU A 14 -29.65 6.13 -1.28
N GLU A 15 -30.15 7.16 -1.96
CA GLU A 15 -30.60 7.09 -3.35
C GLU A 15 -29.43 6.86 -4.31
N CYS A 16 -28.27 7.43 -3.98
CA CYS A 16 -27.02 7.24 -4.71
C CYS A 16 -26.57 5.76 -4.69
N ILE A 17 -26.61 5.13 -3.50
CA ILE A 17 -26.30 3.71 -3.31
C ILE A 17 -27.31 2.84 -4.05
N PHE A 18 -28.61 3.10 -3.87
CA PHE A 18 -29.67 2.35 -4.52
C PHE A 18 -29.58 2.45 -6.05
N THR A 19 -29.24 3.63 -6.58
CA THR A 19 -29.07 3.87 -8.01
C THR A 19 -27.84 3.15 -8.58
N VAL A 20 -26.71 3.10 -7.86
CA VAL A 20 -25.54 2.31 -8.27
C VAL A 20 -25.91 0.82 -8.35
N ILE A 21 -26.60 0.30 -7.33
CA ILE A 21 -27.06 -1.09 -7.27
C ILE A 21 -28.06 -1.41 -8.39
N CYS A 22 -29.09 -0.59 -8.59
CA CYS A 22 -30.09 -0.78 -9.65
C CYS A 22 -29.48 -0.68 -11.05
N ASN A 23 -28.48 0.19 -11.27
CA ASN A 23 -27.81 0.29 -12.56
C ASN A 23 -26.85 -0.88 -12.84
N LEU A 24 -26.24 -1.48 -11.81
CA LEU A 24 -25.46 -2.72 -11.96
C LEU A 24 -26.38 -3.90 -12.26
N ALA A 25 -27.43 -4.07 -11.46
CA ALA A 25 -28.39 -5.17 -11.60
C ALA A 25 -29.10 -5.17 -12.97
N SER A 26 -29.39 -3.99 -13.54
CA SER A 26 -30.05 -3.87 -14.85
C SER A 26 -29.12 -4.01 -16.07
N LYS A 27 -27.79 -4.13 -15.87
CA LYS A 27 -26.80 -4.10 -16.96
C LYS A 27 -25.87 -5.30 -17.05
N LEU A 28 -25.76 -6.10 -15.99
CA LEU A 28 -24.98 -7.35 -15.99
C LEU A 28 -25.50 -8.39 -16.99
N GLU A 29 -26.70 -8.23 -17.55
CA GLU A 29 -27.22 -9.13 -18.58
C GLU A 29 -26.57 -8.95 -19.98
N ASN A 30 -25.86 -7.84 -20.27
CA ASN A 30 -25.34 -7.56 -21.63
C ASN A 30 -24.00 -6.78 -21.71
N LEU A 31 -23.32 -6.50 -20.60
CA LEU A 31 -22.06 -5.72 -20.58
C LEU A 31 -20.97 -6.43 -19.78
N ASP A 32 -19.71 -6.15 -20.14
CA ASP A 32 -18.53 -6.60 -19.40
C ASP A 32 -18.55 -6.00 -17.98
N GLU A 33 -18.66 -6.88 -16.97
CA GLU A 33 -18.70 -6.51 -15.55
C GLU A 33 -17.51 -5.62 -15.17
N PHE A 34 -16.32 -5.92 -15.70
CA PHE A 34 -15.09 -5.22 -15.34
C PHE A 34 -15.15 -3.75 -15.77
N GLU A 35 -15.56 -3.48 -17.02
CA GLU A 35 -15.67 -2.12 -17.54
C GLU A 35 -16.73 -1.30 -16.79
N VAL A 36 -17.83 -1.94 -16.37
CA VAL A 36 -18.84 -1.28 -15.53
C VAL A 36 -18.28 -0.98 -14.14
N ALA A 37 -17.63 -1.94 -13.49
CA ALA A 37 -17.02 -1.78 -12.17
C ALA A 37 -15.97 -0.65 -12.17
N LYS A 38 -15.13 -0.63 -13.20
CA LYS A 38 -14.09 0.38 -13.43
C LYS A 38 -14.67 1.78 -13.59
N LEU A 39 -15.67 1.93 -14.45
CA LEU A 39 -16.33 3.22 -14.68
C LEU A 39 -17.02 3.75 -13.41
N VAL A 40 -17.80 2.91 -12.73
CA VAL A 40 -18.55 3.29 -11.53
C VAL A 40 -17.61 3.66 -10.39
N SER A 41 -16.63 2.80 -10.08
CA SER A 41 -15.68 3.05 -8.98
C SER A 41 -14.84 4.30 -9.23
N THR A 42 -14.37 4.52 -10.47
CA THR A 42 -13.64 5.73 -10.85
C THR A 42 -14.49 6.99 -10.68
N LYS A 43 -15.79 6.94 -11.00
CA LYS A 43 -16.68 8.09 -10.78
C LYS A 43 -16.98 8.33 -9.31
N ILE A 44 -17.03 7.29 -8.48
CA ILE A 44 -17.15 7.45 -7.03
C ILE A 44 -15.90 8.14 -6.46
N THR A 45 -14.70 7.73 -6.86
CA THR A 45 -13.44 8.32 -6.36
C THR A 45 -13.22 9.76 -6.83
N GLN A 46 -13.62 10.09 -8.07
CA GLN A 46 -13.47 11.44 -8.66
C GLN A 46 -14.47 12.49 -8.15
N GLN A 47 -15.48 12.10 -7.37
CA GLN A 47 -16.47 13.08 -6.89
C GLN A 47 -15.83 14.18 -6.03
N PRO A 48 -16.18 15.45 -6.26
CA PRO A 48 -15.64 16.57 -5.49
C PRO A 48 -16.25 16.67 -4.07
N ASN A 49 -17.26 15.85 -3.75
CA ASN A 49 -18.01 15.96 -2.51
C ASN A 49 -17.19 15.47 -1.29
N ASP A 50 -17.22 16.23 -0.19
CA ASP A 50 -16.37 16.04 1.00
C ASP A 50 -16.90 14.95 1.95
N LYS A 51 -17.14 13.74 1.42
CA LYS A 51 -17.60 12.57 2.18
C LYS A 51 -16.80 11.29 1.83
N PRO A 52 -15.48 11.24 2.07
CA PRO A 52 -14.65 10.09 1.71
C PRO A 52 -15.08 8.79 2.40
N ALA A 53 -15.47 8.82 3.67
CA ALA A 53 -15.92 7.62 4.39
C ALA A 53 -17.21 7.01 3.80
N LEU A 54 -18.18 7.84 3.38
CA LEU A 54 -19.38 7.36 2.72
C LEU A 54 -19.06 6.71 1.39
N ARG A 55 -18.26 7.38 0.55
CA ARG A 55 -17.86 6.87 -0.76
C ARG A 55 -17.12 5.54 -0.65
N LEU A 56 -16.30 5.37 0.39
CA LEU A 56 -15.65 4.10 0.70
C LEU A 56 -16.67 2.99 0.99
N LYS A 57 -17.73 3.29 1.77
CA LYS A 57 -18.84 2.35 2.00
C LYS A 57 -19.55 1.95 0.70
N ILE A 58 -19.75 2.89 -0.23
CA ILE A 58 -20.33 2.59 -1.56
C ILE A 58 -19.41 1.64 -2.34
N LEU A 59 -18.09 1.87 -2.33
CA LEU A 59 -17.13 0.99 -3.00
C LEU A 59 -17.12 -0.43 -2.41
N PHE A 60 -17.26 -0.59 -1.09
CA PHE A 60 -17.39 -1.92 -0.48
C PHE A 60 -18.69 -2.63 -0.85
N ASN A 61 -19.81 -1.89 -0.94
CA ASN A 61 -21.06 -2.47 -1.43
C ASN A 61 -20.92 -2.90 -2.89
N LEU A 62 -20.29 -2.08 -3.74
CA LEU A 62 -19.96 -2.46 -5.12
C LEU A 62 -19.09 -3.72 -5.15
N TYR A 63 -18.00 -3.77 -4.37
CA TYR A 63 -17.12 -4.94 -4.26
C TYR A 63 -17.90 -6.23 -3.97
N ASN A 64 -18.83 -6.17 -3.00
CA ASN A 64 -19.62 -7.33 -2.59
C ASN A 64 -20.63 -7.81 -3.65
N LEU A 65 -21.00 -6.95 -4.61
CA LEU A 65 -21.94 -7.29 -5.69
C LEU A 65 -21.26 -7.87 -6.92
N LEU A 66 -19.96 -7.63 -7.09
CA LEU A 66 -19.20 -8.13 -8.22
C LEU A 66 -18.93 -9.62 -8.08
N GLY A 67 -18.96 -10.37 -9.18
CA GLY A 67 -18.59 -11.78 -9.20
C GLY A 67 -17.14 -12.01 -9.64
N GLY A 68 -16.60 -11.14 -10.49
CA GLY A 68 -15.29 -11.28 -11.12
C GLY A 68 -14.12 -10.89 -10.22
N PRO A 69 -13.05 -11.71 -10.15
CA PRO A 69 -11.87 -11.42 -9.34
C PRO A 69 -11.17 -10.12 -9.74
N ASP A 70 -11.04 -9.86 -11.04
CA ASP A 70 -10.41 -8.64 -11.57
C ASP A 70 -11.22 -7.38 -11.22
N SER A 71 -12.55 -7.46 -11.33
CA SER A 71 -13.48 -6.39 -10.95
C SER A 71 -13.34 -6.08 -9.45
N ARG A 72 -13.32 -7.11 -8.62
CA ARG A 72 -13.16 -6.99 -7.15
C ARG A 72 -11.82 -6.37 -6.79
N PHE A 73 -10.72 -6.86 -7.36
CA PHE A 73 -9.39 -6.31 -7.15
C PHE A 73 -9.33 -4.82 -7.54
N PHE A 74 -9.82 -4.46 -8.73
CA PHE A 74 -9.83 -3.09 -9.20
C PHE A 74 -10.59 -2.15 -8.25
N VAL A 75 -11.80 -2.54 -7.84
CA VAL A 75 -12.62 -1.73 -6.92
C VAL A 75 -11.96 -1.62 -5.55
N TYR A 76 -11.29 -2.67 -5.06
CA TYR A 76 -10.54 -2.61 -3.81
C TYR A 76 -9.35 -1.65 -3.88
N MET A 77 -8.63 -1.62 -5.01
CA MET A 77 -7.56 -0.63 -5.24
C MET A 77 -8.10 0.81 -5.28
N GLN A 78 -9.27 1.03 -5.86
CA GLN A 78 -9.94 2.35 -5.80
C GLN A 78 -10.31 2.72 -4.36
N ALA A 79 -10.77 1.77 -3.56
CA ALA A 79 -11.09 1.97 -2.15
C ALA A 79 -9.85 2.35 -1.31
N LEU A 80 -8.71 1.68 -1.52
CA LEU A 80 -7.43 2.02 -0.90
C LEU A 80 -6.99 3.45 -1.22
N ASN A 81 -6.99 3.83 -2.50
CA ASN A 81 -6.59 5.16 -2.95
C ASN A 81 -7.51 6.25 -2.39
N LEU A 82 -8.83 5.99 -2.36
CA LEU A 82 -9.79 6.91 -1.75
C LEU A 82 -9.55 7.06 -0.24
N ALA A 83 -9.26 5.97 0.46
CA ALA A 83 -9.01 6.01 1.90
C ALA A 83 -7.77 6.83 2.25
N LEU A 84 -6.69 6.67 1.47
CA LEU A 84 -5.46 7.45 1.61
C LEU A 84 -5.71 8.95 1.34
N ASN A 85 -6.23 9.27 0.16
CA ASN A 85 -6.44 10.67 -0.25
C ASN A 85 -7.50 11.38 0.60
N GLY A 86 -8.51 10.64 1.04
CA GLY A 86 -9.59 11.14 1.89
C GLY A 86 -9.26 11.16 3.38
N LYS A 87 -8.07 10.71 3.80
CA LYS A 87 -7.64 10.62 5.21
C LYS A 87 -8.63 9.84 6.09
N VAL A 88 -9.23 8.79 5.55
CA VAL A 88 -10.21 7.91 6.24
C VAL A 88 -9.69 6.47 6.36
N VAL A 89 -8.38 6.33 6.57
CA VAL A 89 -7.66 5.05 6.60
C VAL A 89 -8.23 4.06 7.62
N ASP A 90 -8.74 4.56 8.75
CA ASP A 90 -9.32 3.73 9.81
C ASP A 90 -10.52 2.90 9.33
N HIS A 91 -11.25 3.36 8.31
CA HIS A 91 -12.40 2.65 7.76
C HIS A 91 -12.00 1.45 6.88
N ILE A 92 -10.78 1.42 6.33
CA ILE A 92 -10.30 0.33 5.49
C ILE A 92 -9.37 -0.64 6.23
N THR A 93 -8.69 -0.19 7.29
CA THR A 93 -7.76 -1.00 8.10
C THR A 93 -8.29 -2.39 8.52
N PRO A 94 -9.56 -2.56 8.93
CA PRO A 94 -10.07 -3.88 9.30
C PRO A 94 -10.01 -4.91 8.16
N SER A 95 -10.08 -4.46 6.91
CA SER A 95 -10.02 -5.35 5.74
C SER A 95 -8.64 -5.98 5.54
N PHE A 96 -7.57 -5.39 6.09
CA PHE A 96 -6.21 -5.90 5.90
C PHE A 96 -5.96 -7.27 6.51
N LYS A 97 -6.78 -7.66 7.50
CA LYS A 97 -6.77 -9.00 8.09
C LYS A 97 -7.20 -10.09 7.09
N LYS A 98 -7.86 -9.71 5.99
CA LYS A 98 -8.38 -10.61 4.95
C LYS A 98 -7.54 -10.65 3.69
N ILE A 99 -6.44 -9.90 3.60
CA ILE A 99 -5.64 -9.80 2.36
C ILE A 99 -5.15 -11.17 1.88
N ASP A 100 -4.73 -12.06 2.78
CA ASP A 100 -4.27 -13.39 2.37
C ASP A 100 -5.41 -14.24 1.77
N CYS A 101 -6.68 -13.99 2.16
CA CYS A 101 -7.84 -14.59 1.50
C CYS A 101 -8.12 -13.92 0.15
N PHE A 102 -8.07 -12.58 0.09
CA PHE A 102 -8.30 -11.82 -1.13
C PHE A 102 -7.27 -12.15 -2.22
N LEU A 103 -6.00 -12.35 -1.87
CA LEU A 103 -4.98 -12.77 -2.83
C LEU A 103 -5.30 -14.11 -3.50
N LYS A 104 -5.84 -15.07 -2.73
CA LYS A 104 -6.28 -16.37 -3.28
C LYS A 104 -7.51 -16.22 -4.17
N GLU A 105 -8.43 -15.35 -3.77
CA GLU A 105 -9.67 -15.08 -4.51
C GLU A 105 -9.39 -14.36 -5.83
N TRP A 106 -8.57 -13.31 -5.80
CA TRP A 106 -8.28 -12.50 -6.98
C TRP A 106 -7.30 -13.18 -7.93
N ASN A 107 -6.44 -14.08 -7.44
CA ASN A 107 -5.43 -14.79 -8.22
C ASN A 107 -4.58 -13.85 -9.09
N ILE A 108 -4.22 -12.69 -8.53
CA ILE A 108 -3.51 -11.62 -9.23
C ILE A 108 -2.01 -11.92 -9.40
N GLY A 109 -1.44 -11.43 -10.50
CA GLY A 109 -0.01 -11.56 -10.79
C GLY A 109 0.90 -10.75 -9.85
N VAL A 110 2.19 -11.07 -9.85
CA VAL A 110 3.19 -10.45 -8.95
C VAL A 110 3.22 -8.92 -9.06
N LYS A 111 3.05 -8.36 -10.26
CA LYS A 111 3.00 -6.89 -10.48
C LYS A 111 1.83 -6.23 -9.76
N ASP A 112 0.66 -6.87 -9.76
CA ASP A 112 -0.52 -6.36 -9.05
C ASP A 112 -0.40 -6.55 -7.54
N GLN A 113 0.18 -7.67 -7.09
CA GLN A 113 0.49 -7.88 -5.67
C GLN A 113 1.46 -6.82 -5.15
N ARG A 114 2.48 -6.47 -5.94
CA ARG A 114 3.43 -5.41 -5.65
C ARG A 114 2.70 -4.08 -5.44
N ASN A 115 1.84 -3.68 -6.38
CA ASN A 115 1.07 -2.45 -6.26
C ASN A 115 0.14 -2.46 -5.02
N LEU A 116 -0.53 -3.58 -4.76
CA LEU A 116 -1.40 -3.77 -3.59
C LEU A 116 -0.65 -3.60 -2.28
N PHE A 117 0.48 -4.30 -2.10
CA PHE A 117 1.25 -4.26 -0.86
C PHE A 117 1.82 -2.88 -0.58
N LEU A 118 2.35 -2.19 -1.60
CA LEU A 118 2.84 -0.82 -1.44
C LEU A 118 1.72 0.14 -1.05
N THR A 119 0.55 0.02 -1.69
CA THR A 119 -0.60 0.86 -1.39
C THR A 119 -1.10 0.64 0.04
N ILE A 120 -1.17 -0.60 0.51
CA ILE A 120 -1.55 -0.92 1.90
C ILE A 120 -0.51 -0.37 2.88
N ALA A 121 0.79 -0.53 2.61
CA ALA A 121 1.85 0.02 3.44
C ALA A 121 1.74 1.55 3.56
N ASN A 122 1.41 2.24 2.46
CA ASN A 122 1.18 3.69 2.46
C ASN A 122 -0.06 4.10 3.26
N VAL A 123 -1.16 3.35 3.15
CA VAL A 123 -2.37 3.58 3.96
C VAL A 123 -2.07 3.39 5.45
N LEU A 124 -1.31 2.37 5.81
CA LEU A 124 -0.99 2.07 7.21
C LEU A 124 0.02 3.04 7.82
N LYS A 125 0.91 3.63 7.00
CA LYS A 125 1.87 4.65 7.42
C LYS A 125 1.20 5.87 8.04
N GLU A 126 0.05 6.29 7.49
CA GLU A 126 -0.71 7.44 7.99
C GLU A 126 -1.43 7.16 9.32
N SER A 127 -1.54 5.89 9.72
CA SER A 127 -2.18 5.48 10.98
C SER A 127 -1.14 5.37 12.11
N LYS A 128 -1.29 6.23 13.14
CA LYS A 128 -0.35 6.34 14.28
C LYS A 128 -0.08 5.04 15.05
N SER A 129 -0.98 4.06 14.99
CA SER A 129 -0.89 2.79 15.73
C SER A 129 -0.48 1.59 14.87
N SER A 130 -0.17 1.81 13.59
CA SER A 130 -0.05 0.73 12.61
C SER A 130 1.37 0.52 12.04
N GLY A 131 2.40 1.11 12.65
CA GLY A 131 3.78 1.06 12.13
C GLY A 131 4.30 -0.36 11.84
N LYS A 132 4.09 -1.32 12.76
CA LYS A 132 4.45 -2.73 12.54
C LYS A 132 3.73 -3.37 11.35
N TYR A 133 2.45 -3.03 11.16
CA TYR A 133 1.66 -3.54 10.05
C TYR A 133 2.09 -2.91 8.72
N SER A 134 2.37 -1.60 8.71
CA SER A 134 2.97 -0.90 7.56
C SER A 134 4.26 -1.59 7.13
N PHE A 135 5.20 -1.79 8.06
CA PHE A 135 6.47 -2.46 7.78
C PHE A 135 6.29 -3.89 7.26
N LYS A 136 5.33 -4.65 7.82
CA LYS A 136 5.01 -6.01 7.34
C LYS A 136 4.53 -6.01 5.88
N PHE A 137 3.74 -5.03 5.46
CA PHE A 137 3.32 -4.93 4.06
C PHE A 137 4.43 -4.39 3.16
N LEU A 138 5.29 -3.52 3.67
CA LEU A 138 6.46 -3.01 2.94
C LEU A 138 7.47 -4.13 2.65
N THR A 139 7.73 -5.02 3.60
CA THR A 139 8.56 -6.22 3.39
C THR A 139 7.92 -7.20 2.40
N LYS A 140 6.59 -7.42 2.47
CA LYS A 140 5.86 -8.18 1.43
C LYS A 140 6.01 -7.55 0.04
N TYR A 141 5.94 -6.23 -0.07
CA TYR A 141 6.18 -5.50 -1.33
C TYR A 141 7.59 -5.77 -1.87
N LEU A 142 8.62 -5.60 -1.04
CA LEU A 142 10.01 -5.80 -1.47
C LEU A 142 10.30 -7.26 -1.87
N ALA A 143 9.66 -8.23 -1.20
CA ALA A 143 9.78 -9.64 -1.55
C ALA A 143 9.25 -9.96 -2.96
N THR A 144 8.31 -9.16 -3.50
CA THR A 144 7.79 -9.34 -4.88
C THR A 144 8.81 -9.09 -5.98
N PHE A 145 10.00 -8.58 -5.66
CA PHE A 145 11.10 -8.38 -6.60
C PHE A 145 12.05 -9.57 -6.66
N SER A 146 11.80 -10.63 -5.89
CA SER A 146 12.63 -11.83 -5.90
C SER A 146 12.54 -12.54 -7.25
N GLY A 147 13.69 -12.77 -7.88
CA GLY A 147 13.78 -13.39 -9.21
C GLY A 147 13.55 -12.44 -10.39
N GLU A 148 13.30 -11.16 -10.14
CA GLU A 148 13.24 -10.13 -11.18
C GLU A 148 14.65 -9.71 -11.62
N ASP A 149 14.75 -9.04 -12.76
CA ASP A 149 16.02 -8.47 -13.24
C ASP A 149 16.43 -7.20 -12.48
N SER A 150 17.67 -6.76 -12.68
CA SER A 150 18.23 -5.58 -12.01
C SER A 150 17.51 -4.28 -12.34
N TYR A 151 16.89 -4.16 -13.52
CA TYR A 151 16.16 -2.96 -13.91
C TYR A 151 14.87 -2.84 -13.09
N ILE A 152 14.08 -3.91 -12.99
CA ILE A 152 12.86 -3.94 -12.17
C ILE A 152 13.20 -3.81 -10.68
N ILE A 153 14.23 -4.49 -10.19
CA ILE A 153 14.69 -4.38 -8.80
C ILE A 153 15.04 -2.91 -8.46
N SER A 154 15.61 -2.15 -9.40
CA SER A 154 16.00 -0.76 -9.17
C SER A 154 14.84 0.20 -8.87
N GLU A 155 13.61 -0.16 -9.26
CA GLU A 155 12.40 0.63 -8.94
C GLU A 155 12.10 0.64 -7.44
N ALA A 156 12.57 -0.38 -6.69
CA ALA A 156 12.27 -0.55 -5.27
C ALA A 156 13.21 0.22 -4.33
N LYS A 157 14.24 0.91 -4.82
CA LYS A 157 15.32 1.50 -3.99
C LYS A 157 14.81 2.40 -2.87
N GLU A 158 13.90 3.32 -3.19
CA GLU A 158 13.37 4.28 -2.20
C GLU A 158 12.61 3.55 -1.07
N GLU A 159 11.80 2.55 -1.43
CA GLU A 159 11.03 1.77 -0.45
C GLU A 159 11.91 0.76 0.32
N ALA A 160 13.01 0.30 -0.27
CA ALA A 160 14.03 -0.49 0.42
C ALA A 160 14.73 0.36 1.48
N VAL A 161 15.15 1.58 1.14
CA VAL A 161 15.72 2.54 2.10
C VAL A 161 14.72 2.86 3.20
N ARG A 162 13.46 3.14 2.84
CA ARG A 162 12.39 3.35 3.82
C ARG A 162 12.27 2.18 4.79
N SER A 163 12.30 0.95 4.31
CA SER A 163 12.23 -0.25 5.16
C SER A 163 13.40 -0.30 6.14
N VAL A 164 14.62 -0.04 5.70
CA VAL A 164 15.78 0.01 6.60
C VAL A 164 15.59 1.07 7.68
N ILE A 165 15.18 2.28 7.31
CA ILE A 165 15.00 3.37 8.28
C ILE A 165 13.86 3.06 9.27
N GLU A 166 12.74 2.48 8.81
CA GLU A 166 11.65 2.06 9.68
C GLU A 166 12.10 0.96 10.67
N PHE A 167 12.87 -0.02 10.20
CA PHE A 167 13.43 -1.08 11.04
C PHE A 167 14.36 -0.53 12.12
N VAL A 168 15.34 0.28 11.72
CA VAL A 168 16.35 0.81 12.65
C VAL A 168 15.72 1.73 13.70
N LYS A 169 14.63 2.42 13.37
CA LYS A 169 13.89 3.27 14.32
C LYS A 169 12.95 2.51 15.25
N ALA A 170 12.63 1.27 14.96
CA ALA A 170 11.63 0.52 15.72
C ALA A 170 12.31 -0.22 16.88
N PRO A 171 12.15 0.24 18.14
CA PRO A 171 12.86 -0.32 19.29
C PRO A 171 12.40 -1.73 19.66
N ASP A 172 11.30 -2.21 19.06
CA ASP A 172 10.69 -3.50 19.32
C ASP A 172 10.72 -4.46 18.10
N MET A 173 11.46 -4.09 17.05
CA MET A 173 11.70 -4.94 15.88
C MET A 173 13.14 -5.46 15.92
N PHE A 174 13.34 -6.62 16.56
CA PHE A 174 14.67 -7.20 16.79
C PHE A 174 15.09 -8.23 15.72
N GLN A 175 14.18 -8.65 14.85
CA GLN A 175 14.44 -9.69 13.84
C GLN A 175 13.77 -9.31 12.53
N CYS A 176 14.55 -9.27 11.45
CA CYS A 176 14.04 -9.15 10.10
C CYS A 176 15.08 -9.63 9.10
N ASP A 177 14.64 -10.39 8.10
CA ASP A 177 15.49 -10.92 7.02
C ASP A 177 15.68 -9.90 5.90
N LEU A 178 15.76 -8.60 6.23
CA LEU A 178 15.87 -7.52 5.24
C LEU A 178 17.09 -7.71 4.33
N LEU A 179 18.21 -8.22 4.86
CA LEU A 179 19.44 -8.45 4.10
C LEU A 179 19.26 -9.51 2.99
N ASP A 180 18.33 -10.46 3.17
CA ASP A 180 18.08 -11.55 2.23
C ASP A 180 17.16 -11.13 1.07
N ILE A 181 16.51 -9.95 1.18
CA ILE A 181 15.61 -9.44 0.15
C ILE A 181 16.45 -8.79 -0.96
N PRO A 182 16.37 -9.24 -2.23
CA PRO A 182 17.18 -8.68 -3.32
C PRO A 182 17.02 -7.17 -3.51
N ALA A 183 15.79 -6.67 -3.32
CA ALA A 183 15.48 -5.25 -3.38
C ALA A 183 16.18 -4.41 -2.28
N VAL A 184 16.61 -5.02 -1.17
CA VAL A 184 17.42 -4.37 -0.14
C VAL A 184 18.90 -4.59 -0.40
N ALA A 185 19.29 -5.81 -0.78
CA ALA A 185 20.68 -6.16 -1.08
C ALA A 185 21.30 -5.28 -2.19
N GLN A 186 20.50 -4.82 -3.15
CA GLN A 186 20.97 -3.90 -4.19
C GLN A 186 21.57 -2.59 -3.63
N LEU A 187 21.15 -2.16 -2.44
CA LEU A 187 21.59 -0.90 -1.85
C LEU A 187 23.07 -0.94 -1.48
N GLU A 188 23.66 -2.12 -1.27
CA GLU A 188 25.09 -2.29 -0.95
C GLU A 188 26.00 -1.64 -2.00
N LYS A 189 25.61 -1.70 -3.27
CA LYS A 189 26.39 -1.17 -4.40
C LYS A 189 25.86 0.15 -4.93
N ASP A 190 24.85 0.74 -4.26
CA ASP A 190 24.24 1.98 -4.68
C ASP A 190 25.04 3.19 -4.20
N SER A 191 25.36 4.12 -5.09
CA SER A 191 26.18 5.29 -4.78
C SER A 191 25.53 6.25 -3.79
N LYS A 192 24.20 6.25 -3.67
CA LYS A 192 23.44 7.09 -2.75
C LYS A 192 23.11 6.37 -1.45
N TYR A 193 22.87 5.06 -1.52
CA TYR A 193 22.27 4.29 -0.41
C TYR A 193 23.18 3.24 0.25
N ALA A 194 24.43 3.08 -0.18
CA ALA A 194 25.37 2.14 0.44
C ALA A 194 25.52 2.31 1.96
N LEU A 195 25.52 3.56 2.47
CA LEU A 195 25.59 3.82 3.91
C LEU A 195 24.33 3.36 4.67
N VAL A 196 23.16 3.39 4.04
CA VAL A 196 21.92 2.85 4.64
C VAL A 196 22.02 1.33 4.78
N TYR A 197 22.53 0.67 3.75
CA TYR A 197 22.75 -0.77 3.79
C TYR A 197 23.80 -1.16 4.85
N GLN A 198 24.89 -0.39 4.95
CA GLN A 198 25.91 -0.61 5.98
C GLN A 198 25.32 -0.48 7.39
N LEU A 199 24.47 0.52 7.63
CA LEU A 199 23.77 0.70 8.90
C LEU A 199 22.90 -0.52 9.23
N LEU A 200 22.12 -1.03 8.26
CA LEU A 200 21.33 -2.25 8.43
C LEU A 200 22.21 -3.44 8.83
N LYS A 201 23.33 -3.64 8.12
CA LYS A 201 24.27 -4.74 8.40
C LYS A 201 24.85 -4.64 9.81
N ILE A 202 25.19 -3.44 10.27
CA ILE A 202 25.66 -3.21 11.65
C ILE A 202 24.57 -3.61 12.65
N PHE A 203 23.34 -3.14 12.47
CA PHE A 203 22.22 -3.44 13.37
C PHE A 203 21.91 -4.94 13.48
N LEU A 204 22.02 -5.68 12.37
CA LEU A 204 21.65 -7.10 12.34
C LEU A 204 22.80 -8.04 12.71
N THR A 205 24.07 -7.64 12.52
CA THR A 205 25.20 -8.58 12.57
C THR A 205 26.35 -8.15 13.48
N GLN A 206 26.38 -6.90 13.95
CA GLN A 206 27.52 -6.34 14.68
C GLN A 206 27.15 -5.87 16.09
N LYS A 207 28.16 -5.44 16.84
CA LYS A 207 28.03 -4.96 18.23
C LYS A 207 27.89 -3.44 18.29
N LEU A 208 27.51 -2.95 19.48
CA LEU A 208 27.33 -1.52 19.76
C LEU A 208 28.53 -0.66 19.35
N ASP A 209 29.76 -1.12 19.57
CA ASP A 209 30.97 -0.35 19.22
C ASP A 209 31.03 0.01 17.73
N ALA A 210 30.68 -0.94 16.85
CA ALA A 210 30.64 -0.71 15.41
C ALA A 210 29.55 0.32 15.02
N TYR A 211 28.43 0.35 15.76
CA TYR A 211 27.41 1.37 15.59
C TYR A 211 27.91 2.75 16.02
N LEU A 212 28.57 2.86 17.18
CA LEU A 212 29.10 4.13 17.68
C LEU A 212 30.17 4.70 16.73
N GLU A 213 31.06 3.86 16.21
CA GLU A 213 32.03 4.25 15.18
C GLU A 213 31.35 4.73 13.90
N PHE A 214 30.34 4.00 13.42
CA PHE A 214 29.58 4.38 12.23
C PHE A 214 28.84 5.72 12.44
N GLN A 215 28.22 5.91 13.60
CA GLN A 215 27.50 7.13 13.95
C GLN A 215 28.45 8.33 14.01
N ALA A 216 29.63 8.17 14.61
CA ALA A 216 30.65 9.22 14.68
C ALA A 216 31.14 9.64 13.28
N ALA A 217 31.39 8.65 12.40
CA ALA A 217 31.85 8.89 11.04
C ALA A 217 30.76 9.47 10.10
N ASN A 218 29.48 9.21 10.38
CA ASN A 218 28.35 9.55 9.48
C ASN A 218 27.29 10.45 10.13
N SER A 219 27.69 11.36 11.01
CA SER A 219 26.76 12.18 11.81
C SER A 219 25.71 12.97 11.00
N THR A 220 26.06 13.47 9.81
CA THR A 220 25.11 14.17 8.91
C THR A 220 24.01 13.24 8.37
N LEU A 221 24.38 12.01 8.02
CA LEU A 221 23.45 10.97 7.56
C LEU A 221 22.46 10.60 8.68
N MET A 222 22.96 10.46 9.91
CA MET A 222 22.13 10.13 11.07
C MET A 222 21.12 11.23 11.41
N LYS A 223 21.50 12.50 11.19
CA LYS A 223 20.59 13.65 11.33
C LYS A 223 19.50 13.67 10.27
N SER A 224 19.81 13.35 9.02
CA SER A 224 18.82 13.36 7.93
C SER A 224 17.75 12.28 8.11
N TYR A 225 18.10 11.16 8.76
CA TYR A 225 17.14 10.13 9.12
C TYR A 225 16.36 10.44 10.40
N GLY A 226 16.61 11.55 11.09
CA GLY A 226 15.94 11.95 12.32
C GLY A 226 16.41 11.10 13.49
N ASN A 227 17.38 11.64 14.26
CA ASN A 227 18.03 11.08 15.46
C ASN A 227 17.61 9.64 15.75
N VAL A 228 18.18 8.74 14.96
CA VAL A 228 17.98 7.31 15.09
C VAL A 228 18.58 6.91 16.43
N LEU A 229 17.72 6.69 17.41
CA LEU A 229 18.01 6.22 18.77
C LEU A 229 19.08 7.06 19.49
N SER A 230 18.62 8.05 20.27
CA SER A 230 19.37 8.48 21.44
C SER A 230 19.24 7.38 22.49
N PHE A 231 20.21 6.47 22.53
CA PHE A 231 20.37 5.55 23.67
C PHE A 231 20.82 6.33 24.91
#